data_AF-A0A7Y6XRK9-F1
#
_entry.id   AF-A0A7Y6XRK9-F1
#
_cell.length_a   1.000
_cell.length_b   1.000
_cell.length_c   1.000
_cell.angle_alpha   90.00
_cell.angle_beta   90.00
_cell.angle_gamma   90.00
#
_symmetry.space_group_name_H-M   'P 1'
#
loop_
_entity.id
_entity.type
_entity.pdbx_description
1 polymer ?
#
loop_
_entity_poly.entity_id
_entity_poly.type
_entity_poly.pdbx_seq_one_letter_code
_entity_poly.pdbx_strand_id
1 'polypeptide(L)'
;MNGDQLQHLSRVIVNIDAATIENAQNKRMTKKAQSALLIDANPIVTFFGYGFSQVNNQAKEMQGNLYMAGKNVELLFKFTTRLQDDVLWIVAETDTKFSAFGLEPPTDFGGAVQCQDDLKIQVQLPLVKVVDIK
;
A
#
# COMPACT_ATOMS: atom_id res chain seq x y z
N MET A 1 31.47 -11.41 -0.26
CA MET A 1 30.50 -10.53 0.41
C MET A 1 29.47 -10.15 -0.63
N ASN A 2 28.24 -10.65 -0.51
CA ASN A 2 27.21 -10.58 -1.56
C ASN A 2 26.67 -9.16 -1.71
N GLY A 3 26.80 -8.61 -2.93
CA GLY A 3 26.32 -7.28 -3.32
C GLY A 3 24.82 -7.20 -3.56
N ASP A 4 24.04 -8.16 -3.06
CA ASP A 4 22.63 -8.37 -3.40
C ASP A 4 21.65 -7.85 -2.34
N GLN A 5 22.14 -7.12 -1.35
CA GLN A 5 21.31 -6.53 -0.31
C GLN A 5 21.00 -5.07 -0.65
N LEU A 6 19.74 -4.67 -0.47
CA LEU A 6 19.29 -3.28 -0.53
C LEU A 6 20.12 -2.46 0.47
N GLN A 7 21.09 -1.69 -0.03
CA GLN A 7 22.01 -0.94 0.82
C GLN A 7 21.35 0.32 1.37
N HIS A 8 20.67 1.07 0.49
CA HIS A 8 20.00 2.31 0.85
C HIS A 8 18.66 2.43 0.12
N LEU A 9 17.63 2.78 0.89
CA LEU A 9 16.34 3.23 0.38
C LEU A 9 16.01 4.51 1.13
N SER A 10 15.94 5.62 0.42
CA SER A 10 15.72 6.93 1.03
C SER A 10 14.24 7.28 1.09
N ARG A 11 13.56 7.16 -0.06
CA ARG A 11 12.15 7.51 -0.25
C ARG A 11 11.53 6.65 -1.34
N VAL A 12 10.25 6.35 -1.18
CA VAL A 12 9.42 5.69 -2.20
C VAL A 12 8.15 6.51 -2.36
N ILE A 13 7.76 6.78 -3.60
CA ILE A 13 6.48 7.41 -3.92
C ILE A 13 5.77 6.51 -4.93
N VAL A 14 4.56 6.08 -4.59
CA VAL A 14 3.70 5.29 -5.46
C VAL A 14 2.40 6.05 -5.63
N ASN A 15 2.01 6.29 -6.87
CA ASN A 15 0.71 6.83 -7.22
C ASN A 15 -0.06 5.76 -7.97
N ILE A 16 -1.24 5.43 -7.47
CA ILE A 16 -2.14 4.44 -8.06
C ILE A 16 -3.39 5.18 -8.52
N ASP A 17 -3.84 4.89 -9.73
CA ASP A 17 -5.16 5.32 -10.19
C ASP A 17 -6.22 4.59 -9.36
N ALA A 18 -7.02 5.35 -8.61
CA ALA A 18 -8.02 4.78 -7.72
C ALA A 18 -9.10 3.99 -8.48
N ALA A 19 -9.30 4.26 -9.78
CA ALA A 19 -10.20 3.50 -10.64
C ALA A 19 -9.70 2.07 -10.92
N THR A 20 -8.41 1.77 -10.73
CA THR A 20 -7.86 0.42 -10.88
C THR A 20 -8.03 -0.44 -9.62
N ILE A 21 -8.56 0.13 -8.54
CA ILE A 21 -8.87 -0.63 -7.32
C ILE A 21 -10.07 -1.52 -7.62
N GLU A 22 -9.85 -2.83 -7.55
CA GLU A 22 -10.87 -3.83 -7.85
C GLU A 22 -10.84 -5.00 -6.87
N ASN A 23 -11.99 -5.65 -6.75
CA ASN A 23 -12.12 -6.98 -6.19
C ASN A 23 -12.23 -7.96 -7.35
N ALA A 24 -11.14 -8.70 -7.61
CA ALA A 24 -11.01 -9.61 -8.75
C ALA A 24 -12.13 -10.67 -8.81
N GLN A 25 -12.70 -11.05 -7.66
CA GLN A 25 -13.77 -12.03 -7.57
C GLN A 25 -15.18 -11.41 -7.66
N ASN A 26 -15.33 -10.10 -7.43
CA ASN A 26 -16.64 -9.47 -7.28
C ASN A 26 -16.69 -8.02 -7.80
N LYS A 27 -17.23 -7.86 -9.02
CA LYS A 27 -17.43 -6.55 -9.67
C LYS A 27 -18.40 -5.63 -8.90
N ARG A 28 -19.38 -6.17 -8.17
CA ARG A 28 -20.31 -5.35 -7.37
C ARG A 28 -19.58 -4.72 -6.19
N MET A 29 -18.73 -5.49 -5.52
CA MET A 29 -17.90 -4.99 -4.42
C MET A 29 -16.83 -4.01 -4.90
N THR A 30 -16.30 -4.20 -6.12
CA THR A 30 -15.43 -3.21 -6.77
C THR A 30 -16.07 -1.83 -6.83
N LYS A 31 -17.29 -1.73 -7.38
CA LYS A 31 -18.01 -0.44 -7.46
C LYS A 31 -18.23 0.19 -6.09
N LYS A 32 -18.52 -0.62 -5.07
CA LYS A 32 -18.75 -0.15 -3.70
C LYS A 32 -17.47 0.36 -3.04
N ALA A 33 -16.36 -0.34 -3.23
CA ALA A 33 -15.06 0.11 -2.76
C ALA A 33 -14.69 1.44 -3.43
N GLN A 34 -14.84 1.54 -4.76
CA GLN A 34 -14.60 2.77 -5.51
C GLN A 34 -15.48 3.94 -5.05
N SER A 35 -16.77 3.70 -4.80
CA SER A 35 -17.65 4.73 -4.22
C SER A 35 -17.21 5.14 -2.81
N ALA A 36 -16.84 4.20 -1.94
CA ALA A 36 -16.36 4.49 -0.60
C ALA A 36 -15.05 5.29 -0.60
N LEU A 37 -14.19 5.07 -1.60
CA LEU A 37 -12.94 5.80 -1.80
C LEU A 37 -13.11 7.17 -2.46
N LEU A 38 -14.34 7.53 -2.86
CA LEU A 38 -14.66 8.81 -3.49
C LEU A 38 -13.80 9.07 -4.75
N ILE A 39 -13.59 8.04 -5.58
CA ILE A 39 -12.59 8.09 -6.68
C ILE A 39 -12.86 9.18 -7.71
N ASP A 40 -14.12 9.58 -7.92
CA ASP A 40 -14.46 10.65 -8.87
C ASP A 40 -13.92 12.02 -8.41
N ALA A 41 -13.87 12.23 -7.09
CA ALA A 41 -13.30 13.44 -6.48
C ALA A 41 -11.82 13.27 -6.13
N ASN A 42 -11.37 12.04 -5.91
CA ASN A 42 -10.02 11.69 -5.47
C ASN A 42 -9.46 10.55 -6.34
N PRO A 43 -9.06 10.82 -7.60
CA PRO A 43 -8.71 9.79 -8.57
C PRO A 43 -7.37 9.12 -8.31
N ILE A 44 -6.58 9.61 -7.35
CA ILE A 44 -5.23 9.10 -7.07
C ILE A 44 -5.15 8.69 -5.60
N VAL A 45 -4.66 7.47 -5.36
CA VAL A 45 -4.16 7.04 -4.06
C VAL A 45 -2.64 7.15 -4.08
N THR A 46 -2.08 7.84 -3.08
CA THR A 46 -0.63 8.06 -2.99
C THR A 46 -0.07 7.42 -1.74
N PHE A 47 0.95 6.58 -1.91
CA PHE A 47 1.78 6.07 -0.84
C PHE A 47 3.16 6.74 -0.88
N PHE A 48 3.56 7.34 0.24
CA PHE A 48 4.87 7.96 0.43
C PHE A 48 5.61 7.30 1.59
N GLY A 49 6.63 6.51 1.27
CA GLY A 49 7.48 5.78 2.22
C GLY A 49 8.81 6.46 2.51
N TYR A 50 9.21 6.53 3.78
CA TYR A 50 10.46 7.16 4.27
C TYR A 50 10.90 6.58 5.62
N GLY A 51 12.03 7.05 6.16
CA GLY A 51 12.44 6.71 7.53
C GLY A 51 12.78 5.23 7.74
N PHE A 52 13.34 4.58 6.72
CA PHE A 52 13.66 3.17 6.73
C PHE A 52 14.68 2.85 7.83
N SER A 53 14.30 2.01 8.77
CA SER A 53 15.15 1.58 9.88
C SER A 53 15.33 0.07 9.88
N GLN A 54 16.47 -0.37 10.41
CA GLN A 54 16.67 -1.77 10.79
C GLN A 54 16.58 -1.86 12.31
N VAL A 55 15.60 -2.61 12.83
CA VAL A 55 15.52 -2.90 14.26
C VAL A 55 16.18 -4.26 14.49
N ASN A 56 17.37 -4.24 15.10
CA ASN A 56 18.07 -5.41 15.67
C ASN A 56 17.90 -6.72 14.87
N ASN A 57 18.36 -6.73 13.61
CA ASN A 57 18.38 -7.88 12.70
C ASN A 57 17.03 -8.55 12.36
N GLN A 58 15.86 -8.11 12.85
CA GLN A 58 14.63 -8.92 12.71
C GLN A 58 13.31 -8.21 12.38
N ALA A 59 13.24 -6.88 12.30
CA ALA A 59 12.16 -6.21 11.57
C ALA A 59 12.68 -4.93 10.93
N LYS A 60 12.43 -4.76 9.62
CA LYS A 60 12.68 -3.47 8.97
C LYS A 60 11.38 -2.67 9.03
N GLU A 61 11.45 -1.44 9.51
CA GLU A 61 10.28 -0.56 9.65
C GLU A 61 10.45 0.67 8.77
N MET A 62 9.33 1.16 8.23
CA MET A 62 9.30 2.40 7.46
C MET A 62 8.09 3.23 7.86
N GLN A 63 8.28 4.54 7.92
CA GLN A 63 7.18 5.48 8.00
C GLN A 63 6.53 5.61 6.62
N GLY A 64 5.21 5.66 6.58
CA GLY A 64 4.44 5.77 5.36
C GLY A 64 3.30 6.75 5.53
N ASN A 65 3.22 7.74 4.64
CA ASN A 65 2.01 8.55 4.49
C ASN A 65 1.15 7.92 3.38
N LEU A 66 -0.09 7.57 3.71
CA LEU A 66 -1.07 7.12 2.74
C LEU A 66 -2.13 8.21 2.56
N TYR A 67 -2.22 8.73 1.34
CA TYR A 67 -3.28 9.64 0.92
C TYR A 67 -4.35 8.87 0.16
N MET A 68 -5.56 8.88 0.69
CA MET A 68 -6.71 8.16 0.15
C MET A 68 -8.00 8.91 0.48
N ALA A 69 -8.91 9.02 -0.49
CA ALA A 69 -10.21 9.67 -0.35
C ALA A 69 -10.14 11.09 0.26
N GLY A 70 -9.11 11.86 -0.10
CA GLY A 70 -8.94 13.23 0.37
C GLY A 70 -8.23 13.37 1.72
N LYS A 71 -7.91 12.27 2.42
CA LYS A 71 -7.24 12.29 3.71
C LYS A 71 -5.85 11.68 3.64
N ASN A 72 -4.91 12.29 4.37
CA ASN A 72 -3.57 11.75 4.57
C ASN A 72 -3.47 11.15 5.97
N VAL A 73 -2.97 9.92 6.06
CA VAL A 73 -2.75 9.21 7.33
C VAL A 73 -1.31 8.72 7.38
N GLU A 74 -0.61 9.06 8.46
CA GLU A 74 0.73 8.54 8.75
C GLU A 74 0.60 7.17 9.43
N LEU A 75 1.33 6.18 8.91
CA LEU A 75 1.31 4.78 9.34
C LEU A 75 2.73 4.24 9.45
N LEU A 76 2.92 3.29 10.37
CA LEU A 76 4.15 2.51 10.47
C LEU A 76 3.97 1.20 9.71
N PHE A 77 4.83 0.94 8.73
CA PHE A 77 4.82 -0.30 7.97
C PHE A 77 5.98 -1.18 8.41
N LYS A 78 5.70 -2.47 8.56
CA LYS A 78 6.72 -3.50 8.64
C LYS A 78 7.04 -3.94 7.22
N PHE A 79 8.32 -3.94 6.85
CA PHE A 79 8.71 -4.36 5.52
C PHE A 79 9.76 -5.46 5.53
N THR A 80 9.72 -6.27 4.47
CA THR A 80 10.71 -7.30 4.17
C THR A 80 11.28 -7.05 2.78
N THR A 81 12.46 -7.61 2.54
CA THR A 81 13.12 -7.57 1.22
C THR A 81 13.46 -8.99 0.82
N ARG A 82 13.07 -9.42 -0.38
CA ARG A 82 13.44 -10.72 -0.94
C ARG A 82 13.96 -10.54 -2.36
N LEU A 83 15.00 -11.29 -2.73
CA LEU A 83 15.46 -11.38 -4.11
C LEU A 83 14.88 -12.64 -4.74
N GLN A 84 14.20 -12.50 -5.88
CA GLN A 84 13.63 -13.61 -6.63
C GLN A 84 13.73 -13.30 -8.13
N ASP A 85 14.29 -14.22 -8.91
CA ASP A 85 14.39 -14.10 -10.38
C ASP A 85 14.98 -12.74 -10.83
N ASP A 86 16.07 -12.31 -10.19
CA ASP A 86 16.75 -11.01 -10.38
C ASP A 86 15.90 -9.75 -10.08
N VAL A 87 14.72 -9.93 -9.50
CA VAL A 87 13.86 -8.86 -8.99
C VAL A 87 14.01 -8.75 -7.47
N LEU A 88 14.41 -7.56 -7.00
CA LEU A 88 14.35 -7.24 -5.59
C LEU A 88 12.93 -6.80 -5.25
N TRP A 89 12.24 -7.59 -4.44
CA TRP A 89 10.92 -7.26 -3.93
C TRP A 89 11.03 -6.58 -2.58
N ILE A 90 10.36 -5.45 -2.43
CA ILE A 90 10.04 -4.86 -1.13
C ILE A 90 8.56 -5.13 -0.86
N VAL A 91 8.26 -5.77 0.25
CA VAL A 91 6.88 -6.03 0.70
C VAL A 91 6.69 -5.31 2.03
N ALA A 92 5.82 -4.30 2.04
CA ALA A 92 5.52 -3.49 3.22
C ALA A 92 4.05 -3.69 3.64
N GLU A 93 3.82 -3.93 4.92
CA GLU A 93 2.52 -4.26 5.48
C GLU A 93 2.20 -3.40 6.70
N THR A 94 0.93 -3.01 6.82
CA THR A 94 0.39 -2.36 8.02
C THR A 94 -1.10 -2.69 8.19
N ASP A 95 -1.55 -2.62 9.43
CA ASP A 95 -2.96 -2.70 9.80
C ASP A 95 -3.43 -1.29 10.18
N THR A 96 -4.59 -0.88 9.66
CA THR A 96 -5.21 0.42 9.93
C THR A 96 -6.73 0.28 9.92
N LYS A 97 -7.46 1.39 9.82
CA LYS A 97 -8.92 1.41 9.80
C LYS A 97 -9.47 2.31 8.71
N PHE A 98 -10.64 1.99 8.15
CA PHE A 98 -11.35 2.90 7.24
C PHE A 98 -11.65 4.25 7.92
N SER A 99 -12.06 4.20 9.19
CA SER A 99 -12.32 5.39 10.01
C SER A 99 -11.12 6.31 10.17
N ALA A 100 -9.88 5.82 10.09
CA ALA A 100 -8.68 6.65 10.12
C ALA A 100 -8.62 7.62 8.92
N PHE A 101 -9.18 7.20 7.78
CA PHE A 101 -9.34 8.01 6.57
C PHE A 101 -10.68 8.76 6.54
N GLY A 102 -11.47 8.69 7.62
CA GLY A 102 -12.84 9.21 7.67
C GLY A 102 -13.78 8.55 6.67
N LEU A 103 -13.50 7.29 6.34
CA LEU A 103 -14.33 6.49 5.45
C LEU A 103 -15.22 5.58 6.29
N GLU A 104 -16.42 5.33 5.76
CA GLU A 104 -17.26 4.25 6.26
C GLU A 104 -16.87 2.94 5.55
N PRO A 105 -16.80 1.81 6.27
CA PRO A 105 -16.54 0.52 5.65
C PRO A 105 -17.61 0.17 4.59
N PRO A 106 -17.24 -0.41 3.42
CA PRO A 106 -18.21 -0.78 2.40
C PRO A 106 -19.29 -1.74 2.93
N THR A 107 -20.54 -1.52 2.53
CA THR A 107 -21.69 -2.34 2.92
C THR A 107 -22.31 -3.08 1.73
N ASP A 108 -22.83 -4.29 1.95
CA ASP A 108 -23.62 -5.06 1.00
C ASP A 108 -25.06 -5.36 1.46
N PHE A 109 -25.92 -5.70 0.49
CA PHE A 109 -27.34 -6.01 0.72
C PHE A 109 -28.12 -4.89 1.44
N GLY A 110 -27.90 -3.64 1.04
CA GLY A 110 -28.62 -2.49 1.63
C GLY A 110 -28.24 -2.20 3.09
N GLY A 111 -27.04 -2.63 3.54
CA GLY A 111 -26.55 -2.44 4.90
C GLY A 111 -26.59 -3.70 5.77
N ALA A 112 -27.16 -4.80 5.28
CA ALA A 112 -27.26 -6.04 6.05
C ALA A 112 -25.92 -6.77 6.24
N VAL A 113 -24.94 -6.53 5.36
CA VAL A 113 -23.58 -7.08 5.49
C VAL A 113 -22.61 -5.91 5.48
N GLN A 114 -21.90 -5.69 6.59
CA GLN A 114 -20.93 -4.61 6.71
C GLN A 114 -19.51 -5.18 6.77
N CYS A 115 -18.60 -4.63 5.97
CA CYS A 115 -17.18 -4.91 6.12
C CYS A 115 -16.70 -4.40 7.48
N GLN A 116 -15.74 -5.08 8.10
CA GLN A 116 -15.15 -4.59 9.34
C GLN A 116 -14.41 -3.27 9.08
N ASP A 117 -14.28 -2.44 10.13
CA ASP A 117 -13.52 -1.19 10.05
C ASP A 117 -12.02 -1.44 9.87
N ASP A 118 -11.53 -2.62 10.24
CA ASP A 118 -10.13 -3.00 10.09
C ASP A 118 -9.75 -3.16 8.61
N LEU A 119 -8.67 -2.49 8.24
CA LEU A 119 -8.11 -2.45 6.90
C LEU A 119 -6.66 -2.93 6.93
N LYS A 120 -6.34 -3.95 6.13
CA LYS A 120 -4.96 -4.39 5.93
C LYS A 120 -4.41 -3.82 4.64
N ILE A 121 -3.24 -3.22 4.70
CA ILE A 121 -2.58 -2.60 3.55
C ILE A 121 -1.27 -3.31 3.30
N GLN A 122 -1.10 -3.80 2.07
CA GLN A 122 0.15 -4.39 1.60
C GLN A 122 0.59 -3.66 0.35
N VAL A 123 1.82 -3.14 0.38
CA VAL A 123 2.49 -2.52 -0.77
C VAL A 123 3.59 -3.46 -1.23
N GLN A 124 3.52 -3.90 -2.48
CA GLN A 124 4.53 -4.77 -3.10
C GLN A 124 5.24 -4.03 -4.22
N LEU A 125 6.55 -3.87 -4.10
CA LEU A 125 7.37 -3.10 -5.05
C LEU A 125 8.42 -4.03 -5.66
N PRO A 126 8.25 -4.43 -6.93
CA PRO A 126 9.30 -5.08 -7.69
C PRO A 126 10.29 -4.03 -8.19
N LEU A 127 11.55 -4.15 -7.79
CA LEU A 127 12.66 -3.33 -8.25
C LEU A 127 13.60 -4.19 -9.08
N VAL A 128 13.72 -3.85 -10.36
CA VAL A 128 14.70 -4.45 -11.27
C VAL A 128 15.93 -3.55 -11.29
N LYS A 129 17.11 -4.15 -11.20
CA LYS A 129 18.35 -3.41 -11.42
C LYS A 129 18.35 -2.93 -12.88
N VAL A 130 18.38 -1.62 -13.10
CA VAL A 130 18.61 -1.08 -14.44
C VAL A 130 20.04 -1.48 -14.81
N VAL A 131 20.16 -2.41 -15.75
CA VAL A 131 21.43 -2.69 -16.42
C VAL A 131 21.63 -1.53 -17.39
N ASP A 132 22.75 -0.82 -17.28
CA ASP A 132 23.09 0.33 -18.13
C ASP A 132 22.65 0.08 -19.58
N ILE A 133 21.65 0.84 -20.04
CA ILE A 133 21.31 0.89 -21.46
C ILE A 133 22.50 1.61 -22.12
N LYS A 134 23.38 0.84 -22.76
CA LYS A 134 24.49 1.36 -23.56
C LYS A 134 23.99 2.16 -24.76
#